data_AF-A0A3A5P6R1-F1
#
_entry.id   AF-A0A3A5P6R1-F1
#
_cell.length_a   1.000
_cell.length_b   1.000
_cell.length_c   1.000
_cell.angle_alpha   90.00
_cell.angle_beta   90.00
_cell.angle_gamma   90.00
#
_symmetry.space_group_name_H-M   'P 1'
#
loop_
_entity.id
_entity.type
_entity.pdbx_description
1 polymer ?
#
loop_
_entity_poly.entity_id
_entity_poly.type
_entity_poly.pdbx_seq_one_letter_code
_entity_poly.pdbx_strand_id
1 'polypeptide(L)'
;MPLSQDTLRFIREHRRDDVRSLALQARRYPSVDMPAAITQISGWQIAKEKIPAWAENEHILYPAHLSLEQCSSQATAQYKAEIITNLLHTEQEHPAQDSTPASAGTFTDLTGGFGIDCAYLSSRFGHATYVERQETLCQIAAHNFPVLGLNHISVCHADSVCHLQEMEPVDCIFIDPARRDGHGGKTVAIGDCEPDIAALEELLLRKARHVLVKLSPMLDLTLALNDLKHVREAHIVSVGNECKELLLLLGQGEGVPADDIPIHCVNFTGVPAPQALVFTRRQEKERACPYTPQLKSYLYEPNASVLKAGAFRSLSSLYKVEKLHPNSHLYTSDHFLPDFPGRKFRITSSCGFGKKEVKEMLAAEKKANLTVRNFPATVAELRKRLKLAEGGGTYLFATTLADEKKVLIRCQATG
;
A
#
# COMPACT_ATOMS: atom_id res chain seq x y z
N MET A 1 -24.69 -9.83 -14.18
CA MET A 1 -25.51 -10.35 -15.30
C MET A 1 -24.89 -11.62 -15.84
N PRO A 2 -25.67 -12.66 -16.16
CA PRO A 2 -25.13 -13.89 -16.76
C PRO A 2 -24.65 -13.62 -18.19
N LEU A 3 -23.42 -14.03 -18.50
CA LEU A 3 -22.84 -13.94 -19.86
C LEU A 3 -23.28 -15.16 -20.69
N SER A 4 -23.50 -14.97 -22.00
CA SER A 4 -23.81 -16.07 -22.91
C SER A 4 -22.63 -17.05 -23.03
N GLN A 5 -22.90 -18.31 -23.38
CA GLN A 5 -21.85 -19.31 -23.59
C GLN A 5 -20.86 -18.90 -24.70
N ASP A 6 -21.34 -18.22 -25.74
CA ASP A 6 -20.50 -17.70 -26.82
C ASP A 6 -19.56 -16.60 -26.31
N THR A 7 -20.07 -15.67 -25.50
CA THR A 7 -19.25 -14.64 -24.85
C THR A 7 -18.21 -15.25 -23.90
N LEU A 8 -18.58 -16.23 -23.09
CA LEU A 8 -17.66 -16.92 -22.18
C LEU A 8 -16.53 -17.65 -22.92
N ARG A 9 -16.86 -18.31 -24.02
CA ARG A 9 -15.87 -18.99 -24.87
C ARG A 9 -14.90 -18.00 -25.50
N PHE A 10 -15.44 -16.91 -26.05
CA PHE A 10 -14.63 -15.82 -26.61
C PHE A 10 -13.65 -15.23 -25.60
N ILE A 11 -14.10 -14.98 -24.36
CA ILE A 11 -13.23 -14.49 -23.27
C ILE A 11 -12.07 -15.47 -23.02
N ARG A 12 -12.34 -16.78 -22.91
CA ARG A 12 -11.30 -17.78 -22.64
C ARG A 12 -10.25 -17.86 -23.74
N GLU A 13 -10.69 -17.82 -25.00
CA GLU A 13 -9.83 -17.89 -26.18
C GLU A 13 -8.95 -16.63 -26.31
N HIS A 14 -9.51 -15.45 -26.03
CA HIS A 14 -8.88 -14.16 -26.30
C HIS A 14 -8.35 -13.43 -25.07
N ARG A 15 -8.33 -14.04 -23.87
CA ARG A 15 -7.91 -13.36 -22.62
C ARG A 15 -6.50 -12.78 -22.63
N ARG A 16 -5.64 -13.23 -23.54
CA ARG A 16 -4.25 -12.75 -23.70
C ARG A 16 -4.06 -11.76 -24.86
N ASP A 17 -5.11 -11.53 -25.63
CA ASP A 17 -5.04 -10.67 -26.80
C ASP A 17 -5.22 -9.20 -26.42
N ASP A 18 -4.81 -8.31 -27.32
CA ASP A 18 -4.99 -6.86 -27.15
C ASP A 18 -6.47 -6.47 -27.28
N VAL A 19 -7.02 -5.94 -26.19
CA VAL A 19 -8.45 -5.55 -26.09
C VAL A 19 -8.86 -4.51 -27.13
N ARG A 20 -7.97 -3.61 -27.54
CA ARG A 20 -8.26 -2.59 -28.57
C ARG A 20 -8.45 -3.25 -29.92
N SER A 21 -7.61 -4.22 -30.25
CA SER A 21 -7.69 -5.01 -31.47
C SER A 21 -8.97 -5.87 -31.52
N LEU A 22 -9.38 -6.46 -30.39
CA LEU A 22 -10.63 -7.23 -30.30
C LEU A 22 -11.87 -6.36 -30.50
N ALA A 23 -11.88 -5.14 -29.97
CA ALA A 23 -12.99 -4.20 -30.12
C ALA A 23 -13.32 -3.87 -31.58
N LEU A 24 -12.29 -3.77 -32.43
CA LEU A 24 -12.44 -3.53 -33.87
C LEU A 24 -13.04 -4.73 -34.62
N GLN A 25 -13.05 -5.92 -34.01
CA GLN A 25 -13.52 -7.16 -34.62
C GLN A 25 -14.96 -7.53 -34.26
N ALA A 26 -15.70 -6.65 -33.56
CA ALA A 26 -17.08 -6.92 -33.10
C ALA A 26 -18.00 -7.50 -34.20
N ARG A 27 -17.90 -6.98 -35.44
CA ARG A 27 -18.70 -7.45 -36.59
C ARG A 27 -18.46 -8.90 -36.99
N ARG A 28 -17.31 -9.48 -36.63
CA ARG A 28 -16.96 -10.89 -36.92
C ARG A 28 -17.65 -11.86 -35.95
N TYR A 29 -18.13 -11.38 -34.81
CA TYR A 29 -18.67 -12.20 -33.72
C TYR A 29 -20.05 -11.69 -33.30
N PRO A 30 -21.08 -11.83 -34.15
CA PRO A 30 -22.40 -11.24 -33.89
C PRO A 30 -23.15 -11.84 -32.69
N SER A 31 -22.79 -13.04 -32.23
CA SER A 31 -23.36 -13.66 -31.02
C SER A 31 -22.62 -13.32 -29.72
N VAL A 32 -21.52 -12.59 -29.81
CA VAL A 32 -20.70 -12.19 -28.65
C VAL A 32 -21.10 -10.80 -28.20
N ASP A 33 -21.37 -10.66 -26.90
CA ASP A 33 -21.46 -9.36 -26.25
C ASP A 33 -20.03 -8.78 -26.13
N MET A 34 -19.61 -8.05 -27.16
CA MET A 34 -18.24 -7.55 -27.28
C MET A 34 -17.87 -6.56 -26.16
N PRO A 35 -18.72 -5.58 -25.77
CA PRO A 35 -18.44 -4.73 -24.61
C PRO A 35 -18.21 -5.52 -23.31
N ALA A 36 -19.06 -6.51 -23.01
CA ALA A 36 -18.89 -7.34 -21.84
C ALA A 36 -17.60 -8.18 -21.92
N ALA A 37 -17.32 -8.80 -23.07
CA ALA A 37 -16.11 -9.58 -23.30
C ALA A 37 -14.83 -8.77 -23.07
N ILE A 38 -14.75 -7.55 -23.63
CA ILE A 38 -13.59 -6.66 -23.45
C ILE A 38 -13.39 -6.30 -21.98
N THR A 39 -14.48 -6.04 -21.26
CA THR A 39 -14.44 -5.71 -19.84
C THR A 39 -13.87 -6.88 -19.04
N GLN A 40 -14.34 -8.11 -19.31
CA GLN A 40 -13.83 -9.30 -18.63
C GLN A 40 -12.38 -9.65 -19.00
N ILE A 41 -11.99 -9.50 -20.27
CA ILE A 41 -10.61 -9.76 -20.72
C ILE A 41 -9.64 -8.76 -20.08
N SER A 42 -9.94 -7.45 -20.16
CA SER A 42 -9.15 -6.40 -19.51
C SER A 42 -9.09 -6.63 -18.00
N GLY A 43 -10.23 -7.00 -17.41
CA GLY A 43 -10.35 -7.31 -16.00
C GLY A 43 -9.45 -8.45 -15.56
N TRP A 44 -9.47 -9.56 -16.29
CA TRP A 44 -8.61 -10.71 -16.03
C TRP A 44 -7.12 -10.37 -16.19
N GLN A 45 -6.75 -9.59 -17.22
CA GLN A 45 -5.36 -9.18 -17.46
C GLN A 45 -4.78 -8.38 -16.28
N ILE A 46 -5.56 -7.43 -15.74
CA ILE A 46 -5.17 -6.66 -14.55
C ILE A 46 -5.17 -7.54 -13.30
N ALA A 47 -6.22 -8.35 -13.11
CA ALA A 47 -6.37 -9.21 -11.94
C ALA A 47 -5.25 -10.24 -11.83
N LYS A 48 -4.76 -10.79 -12.95
CA LYS A 48 -3.66 -11.76 -12.95
C LYS A 48 -2.39 -11.24 -12.26
N GLU A 49 -2.09 -9.96 -12.42
CA GLU A 49 -0.91 -9.34 -11.80
C GLU A 49 -1.22 -8.81 -10.39
N LYS A 50 -2.40 -8.22 -10.19
CA LYS A 50 -2.75 -7.50 -8.96
C LYS A 50 -3.39 -8.38 -7.88
N ILE A 51 -4.19 -9.37 -8.29
CA ILE A 51 -4.96 -10.29 -7.43
C ILE A 51 -4.95 -11.71 -8.03
N PRO A 52 -3.77 -12.37 -8.13
CA PRO A 52 -3.62 -13.63 -8.85
C PRO A 52 -4.62 -14.72 -8.45
N ALA A 53 -4.92 -14.86 -7.15
CA ALA A 53 -5.86 -15.88 -6.65
C ALA A 53 -7.28 -15.73 -7.22
N TRP A 54 -7.73 -14.50 -7.50
CA TRP A 54 -9.02 -14.28 -8.15
C TRP A 54 -8.96 -14.58 -9.64
N ALA A 55 -7.83 -14.32 -10.30
CA ALA A 55 -7.64 -14.58 -11.73
C ALA A 55 -7.53 -16.08 -12.09
N GLU A 56 -7.26 -16.93 -11.11
CA GLU A 56 -7.25 -18.39 -11.25
C GLU A 56 -8.67 -18.97 -11.39
N ASN A 57 -9.69 -18.29 -10.85
CA ASN A 57 -11.07 -18.74 -10.92
C ASN A 57 -11.77 -18.17 -12.16
N GLU A 58 -12.05 -19.04 -13.15
CA GLU A 58 -12.65 -18.64 -14.43
C GLU A 58 -14.09 -18.11 -14.33
N HIS A 59 -14.73 -18.26 -13.17
CA HIS A 59 -16.11 -17.83 -12.95
C HIS A 59 -16.23 -16.44 -12.31
N ILE A 60 -15.10 -15.78 -12.02
CA ILE A 60 -15.09 -14.41 -11.49
C ILE A 60 -15.57 -13.42 -12.55
N LEU A 61 -16.47 -12.53 -12.13
CA LEU A 61 -16.88 -11.37 -12.91
C LEU A 61 -16.07 -10.15 -12.48
N TYR A 62 -15.46 -9.48 -13.46
CA TYR A 62 -14.71 -8.25 -13.26
C TYR A 62 -15.58 -7.01 -13.48
N PRO A 63 -15.42 -5.95 -12.68
CA PRO A 63 -16.14 -4.70 -12.83
C PRO A 63 -15.52 -3.85 -13.95
N ALA A 64 -16.05 -2.64 -14.12
CA ALA A 64 -15.42 -1.64 -14.96
C ALA A 64 -13.98 -1.34 -14.52
N HIS A 65 -13.17 -0.86 -15.47
CA HIS A 65 -11.73 -0.61 -15.29
C HIS A 65 -11.40 0.21 -14.03
N LEU A 66 -12.16 1.27 -13.75
CA LEU A 66 -11.90 2.17 -12.62
C LEU A 66 -11.93 1.43 -11.27
N SER A 67 -12.97 0.64 -11.02
CA SER A 67 -13.11 -0.13 -9.77
C SER A 67 -11.99 -1.16 -9.59
N LEU A 68 -11.53 -1.75 -10.70
CA LEU A 68 -10.43 -2.70 -10.67
C LEU A 68 -9.06 -2.02 -10.47
N GLU A 69 -8.86 -0.83 -11.05
CA GLU A 69 -7.66 -0.02 -10.83
C GLU A 69 -7.57 0.46 -9.38
N GLN A 70 -8.70 0.81 -8.76
CA GLN A 70 -8.80 1.33 -7.40
C GLN A 70 -8.82 0.26 -6.30
N CYS A 71 -9.18 -0.99 -6.61
CA CYS A 71 -9.25 -2.05 -5.59
C CYS A 71 -7.88 -2.34 -4.96
N SER A 72 -7.89 -2.97 -3.79
CA SER A 72 -6.64 -3.42 -3.14
C SER A 72 -5.95 -4.53 -3.94
N SER A 73 -4.63 -4.63 -3.80
CA SER A 73 -3.88 -5.79 -4.28
C SER A 73 -4.09 -6.98 -3.34
N GLN A 74 -3.81 -8.20 -3.80
CA GLN A 74 -3.84 -9.37 -2.95
C GLN A 74 -2.91 -9.23 -1.73
N ALA A 75 -1.68 -8.76 -1.91
CA ALA A 75 -0.72 -8.60 -0.81
C ALA A 75 -1.23 -7.62 0.27
N THR A 76 -1.81 -6.49 -0.14
CA THR A 76 -2.34 -5.50 0.81
C THR A 76 -3.63 -5.97 1.49
N ALA A 77 -4.50 -6.72 0.79
CA ALA A 77 -5.70 -7.30 1.41
C ALA A 77 -5.37 -8.42 2.41
N GLN A 78 -4.38 -9.25 2.10
CA GLN A 78 -3.85 -10.27 3.03
C GLN A 78 -3.30 -9.64 4.30
N TYR A 79 -2.50 -8.57 4.16
CA TYR A 79 -1.95 -7.85 5.31
C TYR A 79 -3.04 -7.27 6.22
N LYS A 80 -4.13 -6.72 5.68
CA LYS A 80 -5.28 -6.28 6.50
C LYS A 80 -5.89 -7.45 7.29
N ALA A 81 -6.04 -8.62 6.67
CA ALA A 81 -6.52 -9.81 7.36
C ALA A 81 -5.56 -10.28 8.45
N GLU A 82 -4.24 -10.12 8.28
CA GLU A 82 -3.24 -10.41 9.31
C GLU A 82 -3.35 -9.47 10.52
N ILE A 83 -3.56 -8.16 10.30
CA ILE A 83 -3.81 -7.18 11.38
C ILE A 83 -4.98 -7.67 12.25
N ILE A 84 -6.12 -7.99 11.62
CA ILE A 84 -7.30 -8.49 12.32
C ILE A 84 -7.04 -9.82 13.02
N THR A 85 -6.28 -10.72 12.38
CA THR A 85 -5.94 -12.02 12.99
C THR A 85 -5.14 -11.83 14.29
N ASN A 86 -4.13 -10.95 14.27
CA ASN A 86 -3.31 -10.66 15.45
C ASN A 86 -4.12 -9.99 16.56
N LEU A 87 -5.04 -9.09 16.18
CA LEU A 87 -5.95 -8.41 17.11
C LEU A 87 -6.86 -9.42 17.83
N LEU A 88 -7.51 -10.31 17.08
CA LEU A 88 -8.40 -11.34 17.64
C LEU A 88 -7.63 -12.35 18.53
N HIS A 89 -6.38 -12.69 18.19
CA HIS A 89 -5.55 -13.55 19.04
C HIS A 89 -5.20 -12.89 20.37
N THR A 90 -4.81 -11.61 20.35
CA THR A 90 -4.45 -10.87 21.56
C THR A 90 -5.62 -10.81 22.56
N GLU A 91 -6.85 -10.65 22.06
CA GLU A 91 -8.05 -10.66 22.89
C GLU A 91 -8.39 -12.04 23.48
N GLN A 92 -8.06 -13.12 22.78
CA GLN A 92 -8.25 -14.50 23.30
C GLN A 92 -7.26 -14.84 24.41
N GLU A 93 -6.03 -14.32 24.34
CA GLU A 93 -5.02 -14.50 25.39
C GLU A 93 -5.30 -13.65 26.63
N HIS A 94 -5.96 -12.50 26.45
CA HIS A 94 -6.35 -11.57 27.52
C HIS A 94 -7.84 -11.23 27.47
N PRO A 95 -8.72 -12.20 27.80
CA PRO A 95 -10.16 -11.99 27.75
C PRO A 95 -10.60 -10.88 28.70
N ALA A 96 -11.38 -9.93 28.20
CA ALA A 96 -12.10 -8.98 29.05
C ALA A 96 -13.03 -9.74 30.02
N GLN A 97 -13.24 -9.18 31.21
CA GLN A 97 -13.94 -9.83 32.34
C GLN A 97 -15.39 -10.27 32.04
N ASP A 98 -15.99 -9.87 30.91
CA ASP A 98 -17.34 -10.25 30.46
C ASP A 98 -17.38 -10.93 29.08
N SER A 99 -16.29 -11.56 28.63
CA SER A 99 -16.25 -12.23 27.33
C SER A 99 -17.04 -13.56 27.34
N THR A 100 -18.06 -13.64 26.48
CA THR A 100 -18.80 -14.87 26.18
C THR A 100 -17.98 -15.78 25.25
N PRO A 101 -18.18 -17.11 25.27
CA PRO A 101 -17.46 -18.03 24.40
C PRO A 101 -17.68 -17.68 22.92
N ALA A 102 -16.61 -17.79 22.12
CA ALA A 102 -16.50 -17.32 20.75
C ALA A 102 -17.67 -17.76 19.84
N SER A 103 -18.70 -16.92 19.71
CA SER A 103 -19.44 -16.85 18.47
C SER A 103 -18.45 -16.51 17.36
N ALA A 104 -18.54 -17.18 16.22
CA ALA A 104 -17.76 -16.79 15.05
C ALA A 104 -18.07 -15.31 14.77
N GLY A 105 -17.06 -14.43 14.90
CA GLY A 105 -17.27 -12.98 15.02
C GLY A 105 -18.01 -12.37 13.83
N THR A 106 -18.41 -11.11 13.98
CA THR A 106 -19.19 -10.34 12.99
C THR A 106 -18.36 -9.22 12.38
N PHE A 107 -18.51 -9.04 11.06
CA PHE A 107 -17.75 -8.05 10.29
C PHE A 107 -18.65 -7.26 9.34
N THR A 108 -18.35 -5.97 9.16
CA THR A 108 -18.99 -5.16 8.12
C THR A 108 -17.95 -4.37 7.32
N ASP A 109 -17.94 -4.54 6.00
CA ASP A 109 -17.26 -3.63 5.06
C ASP A 109 -18.25 -2.57 4.60
N LEU A 110 -18.06 -1.33 5.04
CA LEU A 110 -18.98 -0.22 4.77
C LEU A 110 -18.83 0.39 3.36
N THR A 111 -17.77 0.02 2.64
CA THR A 111 -17.38 0.69 1.39
C THR A 111 -17.20 -0.24 0.21
N GLY A 112 -17.12 -1.54 0.45
CA GLY A 112 -17.28 -2.60 -0.52
C GLY A 112 -16.34 -2.56 -1.71
N GLY A 113 -16.67 -1.76 -2.73
CA GLY A 113 -15.92 -1.65 -3.97
C GLY A 113 -15.96 -2.95 -4.76
N PHE A 114 -14.82 -3.39 -5.31
CA PHE A 114 -14.77 -4.70 -5.97
C PHE A 114 -14.90 -5.89 -4.98
N GLY A 115 -14.80 -5.65 -3.66
CA GLY A 115 -14.97 -6.69 -2.64
C GLY A 115 -13.68 -7.48 -2.31
N ILE A 116 -12.52 -7.00 -2.75
CA ILE A 116 -11.22 -7.64 -2.42
C ILE A 116 -10.96 -7.58 -0.92
N ASP A 117 -10.98 -6.39 -0.31
CA ASP A 117 -10.72 -6.26 1.12
C ASP A 117 -11.77 -7.02 1.94
N CYS A 118 -13.06 -6.90 1.60
CA CYS A 118 -14.14 -7.69 2.19
C CYS A 118 -13.87 -9.20 2.15
N ALA A 119 -13.48 -9.75 0.99
CA ALA A 119 -13.24 -11.19 0.85
C ALA A 119 -12.10 -11.71 1.73
N TYR A 120 -11.00 -10.96 1.84
CA TYR A 120 -9.87 -11.36 2.69
C TYR A 120 -10.18 -11.16 4.18
N LEU A 121 -10.78 -10.02 4.56
CA LEU A 121 -11.11 -9.70 5.95
C LEU A 121 -12.20 -10.63 6.50
N SER A 122 -13.30 -10.81 5.78
CA SER A 122 -14.44 -11.64 6.19
C SER A 122 -14.07 -13.11 6.43
N SER A 123 -12.95 -13.59 5.88
CA SER A 123 -12.45 -14.96 6.13
C SER A 123 -12.05 -15.21 7.60
N ARG A 124 -11.99 -14.16 8.42
CA ARG A 124 -11.70 -14.23 9.87
C ARG A 124 -12.97 -14.21 10.74
N PHE A 125 -14.13 -14.15 10.12
CA PHE A 125 -15.42 -13.93 10.78
C PHE A 125 -16.43 -14.99 10.34
N GLY A 126 -17.41 -15.28 11.20
CA GLY A 126 -18.48 -16.23 10.90
C GLY A 126 -19.59 -15.63 10.05
N HIS A 127 -19.80 -14.31 10.18
CA HIS A 127 -20.77 -13.56 9.40
C HIS A 127 -20.17 -12.23 8.96
N ALA A 128 -20.46 -11.84 7.73
CA ALA A 128 -19.99 -10.59 7.17
C ALA A 128 -21.10 -9.86 6.39
N THR A 129 -21.10 -8.54 6.47
CA THR A 129 -21.93 -7.67 5.63
C THR A 129 -21.03 -6.85 4.72
N TYR A 130 -21.27 -6.92 3.41
CA TYR A 130 -20.68 -6.06 2.40
C TYR A 130 -21.68 -4.96 2.05
N VAL A 131 -21.29 -3.70 2.14
CA VAL A 131 -22.12 -2.54 1.84
C VAL A 131 -21.50 -1.77 0.68
N GLU A 132 -22.29 -1.49 -0.35
CA GLU A 132 -21.85 -0.73 -1.52
C GLU A 132 -23.02 0.06 -2.12
N ARG A 133 -22.74 1.27 -2.58
CA ARG A 133 -23.73 2.21 -3.15
C ARG A 133 -24.01 1.98 -4.64
N GLN A 134 -23.10 1.33 -5.35
CA GLN A 134 -23.26 1.00 -6.76
C GLN A 134 -23.89 -0.37 -6.92
N GLU A 135 -25.13 -0.40 -7.43
CA GLU A 135 -25.86 -1.64 -7.69
C GLU A 135 -25.07 -2.63 -8.56
N THR A 136 -24.33 -2.13 -9.56
CA THR A 136 -23.51 -2.97 -10.45
C THR A 136 -22.41 -3.72 -9.71
N LEU A 137 -21.77 -3.09 -8.72
CA LEU A 137 -20.77 -3.73 -7.87
C LEU A 137 -21.42 -4.71 -6.89
N CYS A 138 -22.58 -4.39 -6.33
CA CYS A 138 -23.36 -5.33 -5.52
C CYS A 138 -23.71 -6.61 -6.31
N GLN A 139 -24.17 -6.47 -7.56
CA GLN A 139 -24.47 -7.62 -8.42
C GLN A 139 -23.23 -8.48 -8.71
N ILE A 140 -22.06 -7.85 -8.88
CA ILE A 140 -20.79 -8.56 -9.07
C ILE A 140 -20.37 -9.27 -7.78
N ALA A 141 -20.45 -8.60 -6.63
CA ALA A 141 -20.12 -9.16 -5.32
C ALA A 141 -21.02 -10.37 -4.97
N ALA A 142 -22.34 -10.23 -5.19
CA ALA A 142 -23.32 -11.29 -4.97
C ALA A 142 -23.07 -12.54 -5.83
N HIS A 143 -22.45 -12.37 -6.99
CA HIS A 143 -21.99 -13.49 -7.84
C HIS A 143 -20.63 -14.04 -7.39
N ASN A 144 -19.66 -13.16 -7.15
CA ASN A 144 -18.27 -13.54 -6.88
C ASN A 144 -18.07 -14.21 -5.51
N PHE A 145 -18.76 -13.75 -4.45
CA PHE A 145 -18.55 -14.31 -3.12
C PHE A 145 -18.90 -15.80 -3.03
N PRO A 146 -20.07 -16.29 -3.52
CA PRO A 146 -20.34 -17.73 -3.59
C PRO A 146 -19.35 -18.51 -4.46
N VAL A 147 -18.92 -17.93 -5.59
CA VAL A 147 -17.89 -18.51 -6.48
C VAL A 147 -16.55 -18.70 -5.78
N LEU A 148 -16.24 -17.85 -4.80
CA LEU A 148 -15.06 -17.93 -3.94
C LEU A 148 -15.28 -18.77 -2.67
N GLY A 149 -16.46 -19.37 -2.49
CA GLY A 149 -16.83 -20.14 -1.30
C GLY A 149 -17.20 -19.28 -0.08
N LEU A 150 -17.33 -17.97 -0.25
CA LEU A 150 -17.61 -16.99 0.81
C LEU A 150 -19.13 -16.79 1.00
N ASN A 151 -19.85 -17.88 1.27
CA ASN A 151 -21.31 -17.89 1.37
C ASN A 151 -21.86 -17.21 2.64
N HIS A 152 -20.98 -16.84 3.57
CA HIS A 152 -21.32 -16.16 4.81
C HIS A 152 -21.38 -14.62 4.68
N ILE A 153 -21.10 -14.09 3.49
CA ILE A 153 -21.14 -12.65 3.21
C ILE A 153 -22.53 -12.27 2.67
N SER A 154 -23.22 -11.37 3.37
CA SER A 154 -24.45 -10.72 2.93
C SER A 154 -24.13 -9.46 2.13
N VAL A 155 -24.72 -9.29 0.95
CA VAL A 155 -24.54 -8.10 0.11
C VAL A 155 -25.68 -7.12 0.34
N CYS A 156 -25.36 -5.88 0.72
CA CYS A 156 -26.29 -4.80 0.98
C CYS A 156 -26.02 -3.63 0.01
N HIS A 157 -27.00 -3.31 -0.82
CA HIS A 157 -26.96 -2.13 -1.68
C HIS A 157 -27.47 -0.91 -0.89
N ALA A 158 -26.56 -0.14 -0.32
CA ALA A 158 -26.87 1.00 0.52
C ALA A 158 -25.73 2.03 0.54
N ASP A 159 -26.07 3.25 0.98
CA ASP A 159 -25.05 4.22 1.38
C ASP A 159 -24.40 3.80 2.71
N SER A 160 -23.09 4.05 2.83
CA SER A 160 -22.29 3.62 3.97
C SER A 160 -22.72 4.29 5.28
N VAL A 161 -23.07 5.57 5.24
CA VAL A 161 -23.48 6.36 6.42
C VAL A 161 -24.88 5.97 6.84
N CYS A 162 -25.81 5.84 5.89
CA CYS A 162 -27.17 5.36 6.18
C CYS A 162 -27.14 3.96 6.80
N HIS A 163 -26.38 3.03 6.22
CA HIS A 163 -26.26 1.67 6.76
C HIS A 163 -25.65 1.68 8.17
N LEU A 164 -24.57 2.45 8.39
CA LEU A 164 -23.91 2.55 9.68
C LEU A 164 -24.84 3.06 10.80
N GLN A 165 -25.77 3.97 10.48
CA GLN A 165 -26.74 4.47 11.45
C GLN A 165 -27.71 3.38 11.92
N GLU A 166 -28.15 2.52 11.01
CA GLU A 166 -29.21 1.54 11.22
C GLU A 166 -28.70 0.15 11.67
N MET A 167 -27.49 -0.24 11.27
CA MET A 167 -26.96 -1.58 11.55
C MET A 167 -26.82 -1.89 13.05
N GLU A 168 -26.96 -3.15 13.43
CA GLU A 168 -26.59 -3.58 14.79
C GLU A 168 -25.06 -3.53 15.00
N PRO A 169 -24.58 -3.38 16.25
CA PRO A 169 -23.16 -3.44 16.53
C PRO A 169 -22.51 -4.75 16.11
N VAL A 170 -21.28 -4.67 15.59
CA VAL A 170 -20.46 -5.81 15.13
C VAL A 170 -19.09 -5.82 15.81
N ASP A 171 -18.32 -6.89 15.64
CA ASP A 171 -16.97 -6.97 16.22
C ASP A 171 -15.98 -6.07 15.48
N CYS A 172 -16.07 -6.05 14.14
CA CYS A 172 -15.15 -5.28 13.32
C CYS A 172 -15.84 -4.57 12.15
N ILE A 173 -15.48 -3.30 11.93
CA ILE A 173 -15.83 -2.55 10.73
C ILE A 173 -14.57 -2.29 9.90
N PHE A 174 -14.68 -2.44 8.58
CA PHE A 174 -13.72 -1.89 7.62
C PHE A 174 -14.34 -0.75 6.83
N ILE A 175 -13.54 0.28 6.57
CA ILE A 175 -13.97 1.43 5.77
C ILE A 175 -12.80 2.00 4.94
N ASP A 176 -13.03 2.20 3.65
CA ASP A 176 -12.10 2.75 2.65
C ASP A 176 -12.77 3.95 1.96
N PRO A 177 -12.80 5.12 2.62
CA PRO A 177 -13.46 6.29 2.08
C PRO A 177 -12.76 6.80 0.82
N ALA A 178 -13.55 7.24 -0.15
CA ALA A 178 -13.05 7.94 -1.32
C ALA A 178 -12.54 9.33 -0.94
N ARG A 179 -11.70 9.94 -1.78
CA ARG A 179 -11.35 11.36 -1.62
C ARG A 179 -12.44 12.23 -2.28
N ARG A 180 -12.94 13.27 -1.61
CA ARG A 180 -13.99 14.16 -2.14
C ARG A 180 -13.58 14.92 -3.41
N ASP A 181 -12.28 15.08 -3.66
CA ASP A 181 -11.80 15.81 -4.83
C ASP A 181 -11.51 14.88 -6.02
N GLY A 182 -12.52 14.69 -6.87
CA GLY A 182 -12.34 14.18 -8.24
C GLY A 182 -11.55 15.13 -9.17
N HIS A 183 -11.07 16.28 -8.67
CA HIS A 183 -10.45 17.37 -9.43
C HIS A 183 -8.93 17.57 -9.16
N GLY A 184 -8.21 16.53 -8.74
CA GLY A 184 -6.74 16.52 -8.81
C GLY A 184 -6.00 17.47 -7.86
N GLY A 185 -6.68 18.03 -6.85
CA GLY A 185 -6.03 18.73 -5.73
C GLY A 185 -5.20 17.76 -4.87
N LYS A 186 -4.18 18.29 -4.17
CA LYS A 186 -3.46 17.54 -3.12
C LYS A 186 -4.30 17.54 -1.85
N THR A 187 -5.36 16.74 -1.82
CA THR A 187 -6.11 16.44 -0.61
C THR A 187 -5.18 15.71 0.37
N VAL A 188 -4.87 16.33 1.50
CA VAL A 188 -3.91 15.80 2.49
C VAL A 188 -4.55 15.49 3.85
N ALA A 189 -5.77 15.97 4.11
CA ALA A 189 -6.47 15.80 5.38
C ALA A 189 -7.50 14.66 5.31
N ILE A 190 -7.80 14.06 6.45
CA ILE A 190 -8.77 12.96 6.54
C ILE A 190 -10.22 13.45 6.43
N GLY A 191 -10.52 14.67 6.89
CA GLY A 191 -11.86 15.28 6.77
C GLY A 191 -12.31 15.53 5.32
N ASP A 192 -11.38 15.49 4.36
CA ASP A 192 -11.69 15.60 2.93
C ASP A 192 -12.05 14.24 2.29
N CYS A 193 -12.21 13.19 3.11
CA CYS A 193 -12.64 11.87 2.66
C CYS A 193 -14.17 11.75 2.69
N GLU A 194 -14.72 10.86 1.84
CA GLU A 194 -16.14 10.52 1.75
C GLU A 194 -16.31 9.00 1.92
N PRO A 195 -16.94 8.55 3.01
CA PRO A 195 -17.53 9.37 4.08
C PRO A 195 -16.48 10.05 4.98
N ASP A 196 -16.91 11.06 5.75
CA ASP A 196 -16.08 11.81 6.70
C ASP A 196 -15.70 10.94 7.91
N ILE A 197 -14.48 10.37 7.92
CA ILE A 197 -14.08 9.46 9.00
C ILE A 197 -13.96 10.20 10.33
N ALA A 198 -13.48 11.44 10.34
CA ALA A 198 -13.35 12.20 11.57
C ALA A 198 -14.72 12.51 12.18
N ALA A 199 -15.70 12.89 11.36
CA ALA A 199 -17.06 13.11 11.85
C ALA A 199 -17.79 11.81 12.27
N LEU A 200 -17.42 10.67 11.67
CA LEU A 200 -18.04 9.38 11.96
C LEU A 200 -17.36 8.58 13.08
N GLU A 201 -16.20 9.00 13.57
CA GLU A 201 -15.39 8.24 14.53
C GLU A 201 -16.21 7.71 15.72
N GLU A 202 -16.99 8.58 16.38
CA GLU A 202 -17.82 8.20 17.53
C GLU A 202 -18.94 7.22 17.16
N LEU A 203 -19.53 7.34 15.97
CA LEU A 203 -20.57 6.41 15.52
C LEU A 203 -19.95 5.05 15.15
N LEU A 204 -18.82 5.05 14.44
CA LEU A 204 -18.07 3.84 14.09
C LEU A 204 -17.71 3.04 15.35
N LEU A 205 -17.19 3.70 16.39
CA LEU A 205 -16.81 3.04 17.64
C LEU A 205 -18.00 2.65 18.52
N ARG A 206 -19.18 3.25 18.33
CA ARG A 206 -20.42 2.74 18.97
C ARG A 206 -20.95 1.49 18.27
N LYS A 207 -20.69 1.35 16.97
CA LYS A 207 -21.17 0.24 16.13
C LYS A 207 -20.14 -0.88 15.97
N ALA A 208 -18.88 -0.68 16.37
CA ALA A 208 -17.90 -1.74 16.39
C ALA A 208 -16.87 -1.63 17.52
N ARG A 209 -16.37 -2.78 17.97
CA ARG A 209 -15.26 -2.86 18.91
C ARG A 209 -13.96 -2.37 18.27
N HIS A 210 -13.74 -2.77 17.02
CA HIS A 210 -12.56 -2.42 16.22
C HIS A 210 -12.97 -1.84 14.86
N VAL A 211 -12.28 -0.80 14.43
CA VAL A 211 -12.51 -0.17 13.13
C VAL A 211 -11.20 -0.07 12.39
N LEU A 212 -11.08 -0.75 11.24
CA LEU A 212 -9.94 -0.63 10.36
C LEU A 212 -10.25 0.36 9.24
N VAL A 213 -9.59 1.51 9.27
CA VAL A 213 -9.73 2.56 8.26
C VAL A 213 -8.59 2.45 7.27
N LYS A 214 -8.91 2.29 5.98
CA LYS A 214 -7.94 2.41 4.88
C LYS A 214 -7.94 3.84 4.34
N LEU A 215 -6.76 4.40 4.12
CA LEU A 215 -6.58 5.76 3.63
C LEU A 215 -5.56 5.80 2.49
N SER A 216 -5.71 6.79 1.61
CA SER A 216 -4.76 7.02 0.53
C SER A 216 -3.36 7.33 1.06
N PRO A 217 -2.28 6.82 0.42
CA PRO A 217 -0.90 7.13 0.78
C PRO A 217 -0.55 8.61 0.59
N MET A 218 -1.42 9.39 -0.06
CA MET A 218 -1.28 10.83 -0.22
C MET A 218 -1.61 11.62 1.05
N LEU A 219 -2.41 11.06 1.97
CA LEU A 219 -2.77 11.74 3.22
C LEU A 219 -1.58 11.91 4.15
N ASP A 220 -1.57 12.96 4.96
CA ASP A 220 -0.56 13.17 5.99
C ASP A 220 -0.92 12.38 7.26
N LEU A 221 -0.05 11.45 7.66
CA LEU A 221 -0.27 10.63 8.86
C LEU A 221 -0.27 11.48 10.14
N THR A 222 0.42 12.62 10.17
CA THR A 222 0.42 13.54 11.31
C THR A 222 -0.91 14.20 11.49
N LEU A 223 -1.48 14.71 10.40
CA LEU A 223 -2.82 15.27 10.44
C LEU A 223 -3.85 14.19 10.84
N ALA A 224 -3.82 13.02 10.21
CA ALA A 224 -4.78 11.95 10.50
C ALA A 224 -4.74 11.48 11.97
N LEU A 225 -3.55 11.33 12.57
CA LEU A 225 -3.41 10.94 13.98
C LEU A 225 -3.78 12.06 14.98
N ASN A 226 -3.82 13.32 14.52
CA ASN A 226 -4.29 14.43 15.36
C ASN A 226 -5.81 14.60 15.26
N ASP A 227 -6.38 14.28 14.10
CA ASP A 227 -7.82 14.42 13.83
C ASP A 227 -8.63 13.27 14.45
N LEU A 228 -8.07 12.06 14.53
CA LEU A 228 -8.71 10.88 15.13
C LEU A 228 -8.19 10.61 16.54
N LYS A 229 -9.11 10.48 17.51
CA LYS A 229 -8.77 10.40 18.94
C LYS A 229 -8.47 8.99 19.43
N HIS A 230 -9.01 7.96 18.77
CA HIS A 230 -9.02 6.58 19.27
C HIS A 230 -8.15 5.63 18.45
N VAL A 231 -7.17 6.17 17.72
CA VAL A 231 -6.21 5.35 16.99
C VAL A 231 -5.35 4.56 17.98
N ARG A 232 -5.29 3.24 17.75
CA ARG A 232 -4.47 2.28 18.50
C ARG A 232 -3.18 1.97 17.77
N GLU A 233 -3.26 1.77 16.46
CA GLU A 233 -2.12 1.45 15.61
C GLU A 233 -2.24 2.17 14.27
N ALA A 234 -1.09 2.52 13.69
CA ALA A 234 -1.01 3.01 12.33
C ALA A 234 -0.09 2.10 11.51
N HIS A 235 -0.49 1.74 10.30
CA HIS A 235 0.33 0.97 9.38
C HIS A 235 0.52 1.73 8.06
N ILE A 236 1.72 1.68 7.51
CA ILE A 236 2.07 2.23 6.21
C ILE A 236 2.55 1.07 5.36
N VAL A 237 1.78 0.76 4.32
CA VAL A 237 1.98 -0.47 3.54
C VAL A 237 2.52 -0.12 2.17
N SER A 238 3.62 -0.77 1.80
CA SER A 238 4.24 -0.68 0.48
C SER A 238 4.30 -2.04 -0.21
N VAL A 239 4.21 -2.03 -1.53
CA VAL A 239 4.42 -3.21 -2.38
C VAL A 239 5.38 -2.82 -3.49
N GLY A 240 6.44 -3.60 -3.70
CA GLY A 240 7.45 -3.28 -4.71
C GLY A 240 8.15 -1.94 -4.47
N ASN A 241 8.27 -1.52 -3.21
CA ASN A 241 8.81 -0.21 -2.81
C ASN A 241 7.97 1.01 -3.28
N GLU A 242 6.66 0.82 -3.47
CA GLU A 242 5.69 1.88 -3.69
C GLU A 242 4.70 1.91 -2.52
N CYS A 243 4.49 3.08 -1.90
CA CYS A 243 3.53 3.23 -0.80
C CYS A 243 2.11 3.16 -1.35
N LYS A 244 1.33 2.16 -0.90
CA LYS A 244 0.01 1.83 -1.44
C LYS A 244 -1.13 2.33 -0.57
N GLU A 245 -1.00 2.25 0.75
CA GLU A 245 -2.09 2.57 1.68
C GLU A 245 -1.55 2.93 3.07
N LEU A 246 -2.29 3.79 3.76
CA LEU A 246 -2.19 3.98 5.21
C LEU A 246 -3.38 3.25 5.84
N LEU A 247 -3.15 2.54 6.93
CA LEU A 247 -4.19 1.86 7.69
C LEU A 247 -4.19 2.39 9.11
N LEU A 248 -5.35 2.75 9.65
CA LEU A 248 -5.51 3.15 11.04
C LEU A 248 -6.45 2.17 11.71
N LEU A 249 -5.98 1.53 12.79
CA LEU A 249 -6.82 0.70 13.64
C LEU A 249 -7.35 1.56 14.78
N LEU A 250 -8.66 1.74 14.84
CA LEU A 250 -9.34 2.40 15.95
C LEU A 250 -9.91 1.35 16.89
N GLY A 251 -9.96 1.66 18.18
CA GLY A 251 -10.56 0.79 19.19
C GLY A 251 -11.22 1.59 20.29
N GLN A 252 -12.24 0.99 20.92
CA GLN A 252 -12.97 1.60 22.03
C GLN A 252 -12.06 1.90 23.26
N GLY A 253 -12.55 2.75 24.16
CA GLY A 253 -11.84 3.14 25.40
C GLY A 253 -10.98 4.40 25.24
N GLU A 254 -10.18 4.73 26.24
CA GLU A 254 -9.34 5.94 26.20
C GLU A 254 -8.29 5.86 25.10
N GLY A 255 -8.19 6.90 24.27
CA GLY A 255 -7.21 6.97 23.17
C GLY A 255 -5.76 6.91 23.63
N VAL A 256 -4.86 6.51 22.73
CA VAL A 256 -3.41 6.59 22.94
C VAL A 256 -2.95 8.00 22.54
N PRO A 257 -2.08 8.67 23.32
CA PRO A 257 -1.48 9.93 22.87
C PRO A 257 -0.86 9.77 21.48
N ALA A 258 -1.10 10.71 20.57
CA ALA A 258 -0.69 10.59 19.17
C ALA A 258 0.82 10.30 18.97
N ASP A 259 1.66 10.72 19.92
CA ASP A 259 3.09 10.48 19.90
C ASP A 259 3.51 9.05 20.28
N ASP A 260 2.64 8.33 21.00
CA ASP A 260 2.87 6.98 21.53
C ASP A 260 2.21 5.89 20.69
N ILE A 261 1.41 6.25 19.68
CA ILE A 261 0.82 5.30 18.73
C ILE A 261 1.94 4.54 17.99
N PRO A 262 1.92 3.19 18.02
CA PRO A 262 2.80 2.37 17.18
C PRO A 262 2.55 2.61 15.69
N ILE A 263 3.62 2.89 14.96
CA ILE A 263 3.63 3.08 13.50
C ILE A 263 4.41 1.92 12.88
N HIS A 264 3.68 1.07 12.16
CA HIS A 264 4.18 -0.10 11.45
C HIS A 264 4.47 0.24 9.99
N CYS A 265 5.73 0.20 9.57
CA CYS A 265 6.15 0.35 8.18
C CYS A 265 6.37 -1.04 7.60
N VAL A 266 5.65 -1.41 6.55
CA VAL A 266 5.75 -2.73 5.91
C VAL A 266 5.95 -2.57 4.42
N ASN A 267 6.89 -3.33 3.84
CA ASN A 267 7.14 -3.35 2.41
C ASN A 267 7.28 -4.79 1.89
N PHE A 268 6.32 -5.20 1.03
CA PHE A 268 6.33 -6.50 0.35
C PHE A 268 7.21 -6.43 -0.91
N THR A 269 8.24 -7.27 -0.97
CA THR A 269 9.21 -7.29 -2.08
C THR A 269 9.21 -8.59 -2.89
N GLY A 270 8.19 -9.45 -2.73
CA GLY A 270 8.10 -10.74 -3.41
C GLY A 270 9.00 -11.84 -2.83
N VAL A 271 9.59 -11.61 -1.65
CA VAL A 271 10.33 -12.61 -0.86
C VAL A 271 9.49 -13.04 0.35
N PRO A 272 9.78 -14.19 0.99
CA PRO A 272 8.86 -14.83 1.96
C PRO A 272 8.46 -13.97 3.17
N ALA A 273 9.33 -13.06 3.63
CA ALA A 273 9.02 -12.13 4.71
C ALA A 273 9.09 -10.68 4.21
N PRO A 274 8.12 -9.82 4.55
CA PRO A 274 8.19 -8.41 4.21
C PRO A 274 9.29 -7.71 5.01
N GLN A 275 9.79 -6.60 4.47
CA GLN A 275 10.60 -5.68 5.27
C GLN A 275 9.69 -4.95 6.25
N ALA A 276 10.04 -4.95 7.54
CA ALA A 276 9.22 -4.35 8.58
C ALA A 276 10.03 -3.43 9.50
N LEU A 277 9.39 -2.37 10.00
CA LEU A 277 9.91 -1.50 11.04
C LEU A 277 8.75 -0.98 11.88
N VAL A 278 8.87 -1.02 13.20
CA VAL A 278 7.89 -0.44 14.13
C VAL A 278 8.57 0.60 15.01
N PHE A 279 7.92 1.75 15.18
CA PHE A 279 8.40 2.83 16.04
C PHE A 279 7.23 3.73 16.47
N THR A 280 7.47 4.66 17.39
CA THR A 280 6.51 5.72 17.73
C THR A 280 7.11 7.09 17.42
N ARG A 281 6.28 8.14 17.32
CA ARG A 281 6.81 9.51 17.12
C ARG A 281 7.63 9.98 18.30
N ARG A 282 7.28 9.58 19.53
CA ARG A 282 8.09 9.86 20.72
C ARG A 282 9.51 9.31 20.53
N GLN A 283 9.63 8.03 20.15
CA GLN A 283 10.93 7.42 19.86
C GLN A 283 11.68 8.17 18.75
N GLU A 284 10.99 8.57 17.67
CA GLU A 284 11.60 9.35 16.60
C GLU A 284 12.14 10.71 17.11
N LYS A 285 11.42 11.39 18.00
CA LYS A 285 11.83 12.67 18.62
C LYS A 285 12.96 12.54 19.65
N GLU A 286 13.12 11.37 20.25
CA GLU A 286 14.14 11.15 21.30
C GLU A 286 15.44 10.52 20.76
N ARG A 287 15.36 9.66 19.73
CA ARG A 287 16.51 8.89 19.23
C ARG A 287 17.60 9.73 18.57
N ALA A 288 18.86 9.47 18.88
CA ALA A 288 19.97 10.11 18.20
C ALA A 288 20.01 9.77 16.69
N CYS A 289 20.50 10.72 15.88
CA CYS A 289 20.70 10.53 14.45
C CYS A 289 22.01 11.20 14.02
N PRO A 290 23.16 10.52 14.20
CA PRO A 290 24.44 11.05 13.75
C PRO A 290 24.44 11.32 12.25
N TYR A 291 24.97 12.49 11.88
CA TYR A 291 25.22 12.86 10.49
C TYR A 291 26.70 12.76 10.19
N THR A 292 27.05 12.27 9.00
CA THR A 292 28.45 12.09 8.62
C THR A 292 28.76 12.66 7.24
N PRO A 293 29.89 13.36 7.06
CA PRO A 293 30.41 13.72 5.75
C PRO A 293 31.24 12.58 5.13
N GLN A 294 31.44 11.47 5.85
CA GLN A 294 32.31 10.37 5.42
C GLN A 294 31.46 9.22 4.90
N LEU A 295 31.73 8.80 3.66
CA LEU A 295 31.14 7.58 3.10
C LEU A 295 31.88 6.36 3.65
N LYS A 296 31.11 5.35 4.08
CA LYS A 296 31.63 4.07 4.54
C LYS A 296 31.55 3.02 3.43
N SER A 297 31.66 1.74 3.77
CA SER A 297 31.66 0.65 2.78
C SER A 297 30.29 0.40 2.13
N TYR A 298 29.19 0.68 2.83
CA TYR A 298 27.83 0.40 2.36
C TYR A 298 26.95 1.64 2.38
N LEU A 299 26.01 1.70 1.44
CA LEU A 299 24.97 2.73 1.33
C LEU A 299 23.60 2.07 1.42
N TYR A 300 22.71 2.70 2.18
CA TYR A 300 21.33 2.23 2.35
C TYR A 300 20.35 3.34 2.01
N GLU A 301 19.28 2.95 1.34
CA GLU A 301 18.14 3.80 1.08
C GLU A 301 16.88 3.14 1.64
N PRO A 302 16.17 3.78 2.59
CA PRO A 302 14.95 3.24 3.17
C PRO A 302 13.86 2.99 2.13
N ASN A 303 13.00 2.02 2.40
CA ASN A 303 11.83 1.77 1.55
C ASN A 303 10.77 2.88 1.68
N ALA A 304 9.81 2.88 0.76
CA ALA A 304 8.77 3.91 0.66
C ALA A 304 7.90 4.04 1.93
N SER A 305 7.57 2.93 2.60
CA SER A 305 6.78 2.98 3.86
C SER A 305 7.54 3.71 4.96
N VAL A 306 8.84 3.45 5.10
CA VAL A 306 9.69 4.09 6.11
C VAL A 306 9.89 5.57 5.81
N LEU A 307 10.09 5.92 4.53
CA LEU A 307 10.18 7.33 4.12
C LEU A 307 8.88 8.08 4.38
N LYS A 308 7.73 7.47 4.08
CA LYS A 308 6.40 8.05 4.31
C LYS A 308 6.13 8.23 5.81
N ALA A 309 6.55 7.29 6.64
CA ALA A 309 6.40 7.36 8.10
C ALA A 309 7.30 8.40 8.76
N GLY A 310 8.39 8.81 8.09
CA GLY A 310 9.36 9.74 8.65
C GLY A 310 10.25 9.12 9.72
N ALA A 311 10.50 7.80 9.69
CA ALA A 311 11.28 7.09 10.71
C ALA A 311 12.80 7.29 10.56
N PHE A 312 13.26 8.53 10.41
CA PHE A 312 14.61 8.83 9.97
C PHE A 312 15.67 8.56 11.04
N ARG A 313 15.42 9.03 12.26
CA ARG A 313 16.28 8.89 13.44
C ARG A 313 16.14 7.48 14.02
N SER A 314 14.94 6.93 13.95
CA SER A 314 14.63 5.54 14.28
C SER A 314 15.49 4.55 13.52
N LEU A 315 15.62 4.70 12.20
CA LEU A 315 16.53 3.88 11.41
C LEU A 315 17.99 4.01 11.85
N SER A 316 18.45 5.24 12.04
CA SER A 316 19.85 5.50 12.42
C SER A 316 20.20 4.81 13.75
N SER A 317 19.32 4.93 14.74
CA SER A 317 19.51 4.34 16.06
C SER A 317 19.40 2.82 16.06
N LEU A 318 18.35 2.25 15.44
CA LEU A 318 18.10 0.79 15.47
C LEU A 318 19.16 0.00 14.70
N TYR A 319 19.57 0.51 13.53
CA TYR A 319 20.51 -0.18 12.65
C TYR A 319 21.95 0.29 12.85
N LYS A 320 22.20 1.22 13.78
CA LYS A 320 23.53 1.80 14.06
C LYS A 320 24.22 2.33 12.81
N VAL A 321 23.43 2.98 11.94
CA VAL A 321 23.90 3.59 10.69
C VAL A 321 23.97 5.10 10.82
N GLU A 322 24.92 5.73 10.14
CA GLU A 322 25.01 7.19 10.10
C GLU A 322 24.26 7.73 8.88
N LYS A 323 23.55 8.85 9.05
CA LYS A 323 22.80 9.47 7.97
C LYS A 323 23.67 10.48 7.24
N LEU A 324 23.61 10.51 5.91
CA LEU A 324 24.51 11.40 5.14
C LEU A 324 24.19 12.88 5.35
N HIS A 325 22.91 13.24 5.55
CA HIS A 325 22.46 14.62 5.76
C HIS A 325 21.00 14.63 6.27
N PRO A 326 20.53 15.68 6.98
CA PRO A 326 19.12 15.84 7.38
C PRO A 326 18.09 15.62 6.26
N ASN A 327 18.38 16.03 5.03
CA ASN A 327 17.45 15.95 3.90
C ASN A 327 17.78 14.85 2.86
N SER A 328 18.93 14.17 2.99
CA SER A 328 19.35 13.18 1.97
C SER A 328 18.69 11.82 2.14
N HIS A 329 18.21 11.48 3.35
CA HIS A 329 17.56 10.19 3.66
C HIS A 329 18.32 8.95 3.14
N LEU A 330 19.65 9.05 3.11
CA LEU A 330 20.58 7.99 2.78
C LEU A 330 21.47 7.73 4.00
N TYR A 331 21.84 6.47 4.19
CA TYR A 331 22.56 6.01 5.37
C TYR A 331 23.80 5.21 4.97
N THR A 332 24.81 5.16 5.83
CA THR A 332 26.07 4.46 5.55
C THR A 332 26.61 3.74 6.77
N SER A 333 27.28 2.60 6.55
CA SER A 333 27.98 1.81 7.57
C SER A 333 29.16 1.06 6.96
N ASP A 334 30.11 0.64 7.81
CA ASP A 334 31.23 -0.22 7.41
C ASP A 334 30.84 -1.69 7.31
N HIS A 335 29.87 -2.10 8.13
CA HIS A 335 29.35 -3.47 8.14
C HIS A 335 28.07 -3.58 7.31
N PHE A 336 27.94 -4.68 6.56
CA PHE A 336 26.73 -4.98 5.79
C PHE A 336 25.57 -5.32 6.72
N LEU A 337 24.40 -4.76 6.43
CA LEU A 337 23.17 -4.98 7.20
C LEU A 337 22.13 -5.70 6.33
N PRO A 338 22.02 -7.05 6.45
CA PRO A 338 21.10 -7.83 5.62
C PRO A 338 19.63 -7.53 5.91
N ASP A 339 19.31 -7.03 7.10
CA ASP A 339 17.93 -6.79 7.53
C ASP A 339 17.48 -5.32 7.40
N PHE A 340 18.30 -4.44 6.82
CA PHE A 340 17.92 -3.04 6.64
C PHE A 340 16.62 -2.92 5.79
N PRO A 341 15.62 -2.12 6.21
CA PRO A 341 14.31 -2.05 5.57
C PRO A 341 14.34 -1.09 4.36
N GLY A 342 15.00 -1.55 3.30
CA GLY A 342 15.20 -0.76 2.10
C GLY A 342 16.18 -1.40 1.12
N ARG A 343 16.69 -0.59 0.19
CA ARG A 343 17.70 -1.00 -0.77
C ARG A 343 19.09 -0.89 -0.16
N LYS A 344 19.94 -1.88 -0.42
CA LYS A 344 21.29 -2.00 0.12
C LYS A 344 22.30 -2.00 -1.01
N PHE A 345 23.40 -1.30 -0.82
CA PHE A 345 24.42 -1.15 -1.84
C PHE A 345 25.82 -1.19 -1.24
N ARG A 346 26.77 -1.74 -1.99
CA ARG A 346 28.20 -1.59 -1.72
C ARG A 346 28.72 -0.37 -2.47
N ILE A 347 29.35 0.55 -1.77
CA ILE A 347 29.99 1.71 -2.39
C ILE A 347 31.29 1.23 -3.06
N THR A 348 31.44 1.54 -4.35
CA THR A 348 32.65 1.20 -5.12
C THR A 348 33.55 2.42 -5.32
N SER A 349 32.96 3.60 -5.43
CA SER A 349 33.69 4.87 -5.57
C SER A 349 32.75 6.06 -5.36
N SER A 350 33.30 7.24 -5.12
CA SER A 350 32.55 8.50 -5.08
C SER A 350 33.40 9.64 -5.59
N CYS A 351 32.78 10.65 -6.20
CA CYS A 351 33.48 11.87 -6.58
C CYS A 351 32.59 13.11 -6.42
N GLY A 352 33.19 14.29 -6.58
CA GLY A 352 32.44 15.52 -6.77
C GLY A 352 31.79 15.57 -8.16
N PHE A 353 31.30 16.74 -8.54
CA PHE A 353 30.69 16.95 -9.87
C PHE A 353 31.65 17.57 -10.90
N GLY A 354 32.95 17.44 -10.67
CA GLY A 354 33.99 17.85 -11.61
C GLY A 354 33.97 17.01 -12.88
N LYS A 355 34.06 17.64 -14.06
CA LYS A 355 33.95 16.93 -15.36
C LYS A 355 34.96 15.80 -15.51
N LYS A 356 36.19 15.96 -15.01
CA LYS A 356 37.26 14.97 -15.10
C LYS A 356 36.97 13.76 -14.20
N GLU A 357 36.71 14.01 -12.91
CA GLU A 357 36.41 12.95 -11.93
C GLU A 357 35.18 12.12 -12.32
N VAL A 358 34.12 12.78 -12.78
CA VAL A 358 32.89 12.09 -13.22
C VAL A 358 33.17 11.21 -14.44
N LYS A 359 33.98 11.68 -15.39
CA LYS A 359 34.38 10.89 -16.57
C LYS A 359 35.22 9.68 -16.17
N GLU A 360 36.13 9.84 -15.21
CA GLU A 360 36.96 8.75 -14.69
C GLU A 360 36.11 7.72 -13.94
N MET A 361 35.21 8.15 -13.07
CA MET A 361 34.34 7.28 -12.28
C MET A 361 33.34 6.49 -13.15
N LEU A 362 32.75 7.13 -14.16
CA LEU A 362 31.84 6.46 -15.10
C LEU A 362 32.58 5.63 -16.13
N ALA A 363 33.83 5.96 -16.44
CA ALA A 363 34.66 5.30 -17.43
C ALA A 363 33.91 5.06 -18.76
N ALA A 364 33.73 3.81 -19.17
CA ALA A 364 33.02 3.41 -20.38
C ALA A 364 31.54 3.05 -20.15
N GLU A 365 31.01 3.24 -18.93
CA GLU A 365 29.63 2.93 -18.58
C GLU A 365 28.65 3.79 -19.40
N LYS A 366 27.67 3.12 -20.02
CA LYS A 366 26.63 3.79 -20.83
C LYS A 366 25.23 3.69 -20.21
N LYS A 367 25.07 2.82 -19.20
CA LYS A 367 23.80 2.58 -18.53
C LYS A 367 23.99 2.58 -17.02
N ALA A 368 23.14 3.31 -16.31
CA ALA A 368 23.08 3.21 -14.86
C ALA A 368 21.67 3.53 -14.33
N ASN A 369 21.37 2.96 -13.17
CA ASN A 369 20.25 3.36 -12.34
C ASN A 369 20.65 4.60 -11.55
N LEU A 370 19.96 5.73 -11.76
CA LEU A 370 20.30 6.99 -11.11
C LEU A 370 19.23 7.39 -10.10
N THR A 371 19.64 7.59 -8.85
CA THR A 371 18.79 8.11 -7.78
C THR A 371 19.29 9.48 -7.35
N VAL A 372 18.35 10.40 -7.14
CA VAL A 372 18.62 11.76 -6.64
C VAL A 372 18.01 11.92 -5.27
N ARG A 373 18.81 12.39 -4.31
CA ARG A 373 18.37 12.71 -2.95
C ARG A 373 19.04 14.00 -2.50
N ASN A 374 18.25 15.04 -2.20
CA ASN A 374 18.77 16.33 -1.75
C ASN A 374 19.93 16.83 -2.64
N PHE A 375 19.63 17.06 -3.92
CA PHE A 375 20.62 17.49 -4.91
C PHE A 375 19.96 18.51 -5.85
N PRO A 376 20.67 19.55 -6.34
CA PRO A 376 20.07 20.66 -7.09
C PRO A 376 19.61 20.32 -8.53
N ALA A 377 19.75 19.08 -8.98
CA ALA A 377 19.40 18.66 -10.34
C ALA A 377 18.52 17.42 -10.31
N THR A 378 17.58 17.35 -11.24
CA THR A 378 16.67 16.21 -11.44
C THR A 378 17.38 15.01 -12.07
N VAL A 379 16.75 13.83 -11.98
CA VAL A 379 17.22 12.61 -12.65
C VAL A 379 17.37 12.85 -14.16
N ALA A 380 16.41 13.51 -14.81
CA ALA A 380 16.42 13.77 -16.24
C ALA A 380 17.59 14.68 -16.66
N GLU A 381 17.82 15.77 -15.93
CA GLU A 381 18.93 16.69 -16.19
C GLU A 381 20.28 16.01 -16.02
N LEU A 382 20.43 15.21 -14.95
CA LEU A 382 21.65 14.46 -14.70
C LEU A 382 21.87 13.36 -15.75
N ARG A 383 20.84 12.60 -16.16
CA ARG A 383 20.96 11.61 -17.24
C ARG A 383 21.46 12.26 -18.53
N LYS A 384 20.90 13.41 -18.90
CA LYS A 384 21.33 14.19 -20.07
C LYS A 384 22.77 14.66 -19.94
N ARG A 385 23.16 15.21 -18.79
CA ARG A 385 24.51 15.72 -18.52
C ARG A 385 25.57 14.61 -18.51
N LEU A 386 25.23 13.45 -17.93
CA LEU A 386 26.12 12.30 -17.79
C LEU A 386 26.10 11.37 -19.01
N LYS A 387 25.15 11.58 -19.94
CA LYS A 387 24.94 10.74 -21.14
C LYS A 387 24.70 9.27 -20.80
N LEU A 388 23.89 9.01 -19.77
CA LEU A 388 23.57 7.67 -19.30
C LEU A 388 22.13 7.29 -19.64
N ALA A 389 21.97 6.11 -20.25
CA ALA A 389 20.67 5.46 -20.39
C ALA A 389 20.28 4.74 -19.09
N GLU A 390 19.01 4.38 -18.99
CA GLU A 390 18.45 3.66 -17.84
C GLU A 390 18.84 2.17 -17.84
N GLY A 391 18.89 1.59 -16.64
CA GLY A 391 19.20 0.18 -16.39
C GLY A 391 20.69 -0.11 -16.21
N GLY A 392 21.04 -1.40 -16.32
CA GLY A 392 22.39 -1.91 -16.02
C GLY A 392 22.55 -2.31 -14.55
N GLY A 393 23.73 -2.83 -14.20
CA GLY A 393 24.07 -3.27 -12.84
C GLY A 393 24.67 -2.18 -11.94
N THR A 394 25.03 -1.03 -12.53
CA THR A 394 25.61 0.10 -11.80
C THR A 394 24.50 1.00 -11.24
N TYR A 395 24.63 1.38 -9.97
CA TYR A 395 23.76 2.33 -9.30
C TYR A 395 24.53 3.60 -8.97
N LEU A 396 23.92 4.75 -9.25
CA LEU A 396 24.47 6.06 -8.98
C LEU A 396 23.54 6.83 -8.05
N PHE A 397 24.10 7.46 -7.02
CA PHE A 397 23.38 8.32 -6.10
C PHE A 397 23.97 9.72 -6.16
N ALA A 398 23.21 10.69 -6.64
CA ALA A 398 23.55 12.11 -6.52
C ALA A 398 22.94 12.63 -5.22
N THR A 399 23.79 13.06 -4.28
CA THR A 399 23.36 13.43 -2.93
C THR A 399 24.22 14.53 -2.31
N THR A 400 23.78 15.01 -1.15
CA THR A 400 24.51 15.93 -0.27
C THR A 400 24.96 15.21 1.00
N LEU A 401 26.19 15.49 1.43
CA LEU A 401 26.80 15.03 2.68
C LEU A 401 26.64 16.05 3.81
N ALA A 402 27.00 15.70 5.04
CA ALA A 402 26.78 16.54 6.22
C ALA A 402 27.59 17.84 6.21
N ASP A 403 28.67 17.90 5.41
CA ASP A 403 29.49 19.09 5.19
C ASP A 403 29.04 19.90 3.95
N GLU A 404 27.78 19.71 3.53
CA GLU A 404 27.13 20.34 2.36
C GLU A 404 27.74 19.99 0.99
N LYS A 405 28.75 19.11 0.94
CA LYS A 405 29.33 18.68 -0.33
C LYS A 405 28.35 17.85 -1.14
N LYS A 406 28.23 18.24 -2.40
CA LYS A 406 27.42 17.56 -3.43
C LYS A 406 28.26 16.49 -4.10
N VAL A 407 27.86 15.23 -3.98
CA VAL A 407 28.65 14.08 -4.43
C VAL A 407 27.84 13.16 -5.34
N LEU A 408 28.55 12.43 -6.20
CA LEU A 408 28.02 11.32 -6.97
C LEU A 408 28.68 10.03 -6.44
N ILE A 409 27.86 9.13 -5.91
CA ILE A 409 28.29 7.87 -5.32
C ILE A 409 27.98 6.75 -6.30
N ARG A 410 28.99 5.94 -6.63
CA ARG A 410 28.85 4.74 -7.45
C ARG A 410 28.77 3.51 -6.56
N CYS A 411 27.78 2.68 -6.87
CA CYS A 411 27.36 1.56 -6.07
C CYS A 411 27.10 0.32 -6.92
N GLN A 412 27.19 -0.84 -6.28
CA GLN A 412 26.64 -2.11 -6.76
C GLN A 412 25.54 -2.57 -5.80
N ALA A 413 24.46 -3.13 -6.34
CA ALA A 413 23.40 -3.72 -5.52
C ALA A 413 23.95 -4.92 -4.74
N THR A 414 23.54 -5.05 -3.48
CA THR A 414 23.92 -6.17 -2.61
C THR A 414 22.66 -6.92 -2.22
N GLY A 415 22.46 -8.10 -2.83
CA GLY A 415 21.36 -9.02 -2.49
C GLY A 415 19.99 -8.51 -2.91
#